data_AF-A0A397FKX2-F1
#
_entry.id   AF-A0A397FKX2-F1
#
_cell.length_a   1.000
_cell.length_b   1.000
_cell.length_c   1.000
_cell.angle_alpha   90.00
_cell.angle_beta   90.00
_cell.angle_gamma   90.00
#
_symmetry.space_group_name_H-M   'P 1'
#
loop_
_entity.id
_entity.type
_entity.pdbx_description
1 polymer ?
#
loop_
_entity_poly.entity_id
_entity_poly.type
_entity_poly.pdbx_seq_one_letter_code
_entity_poly.pdbx_strand_id
1 'polypeptide(L)'
;ELDAAQLAEEATLHPVYFSGEMVFSWMADDFPESLAPFRDAANLLAKKTDWRPLYNEANLRDIAIPTAALVSFDDLYVDRTWSLRTAALLGDNCHVFVSNEYQHAGIRDDPNLVEKLLKMSKSELIVPT
;
A
#
# COMPACT_ATOMS: atom_id res chain seq x y z
N GLU A 1 -4.54 34.07 9.22
CA GLU A 1 -4.63 32.61 9.28
C GLU A 1 -6.10 32.24 9.34
N LEU A 2 -6.48 31.17 8.64
CA LEU A 2 -7.84 30.63 8.69
C LEU A 2 -8.05 29.91 10.02
N ASP A 3 -9.27 29.97 10.57
CA ASP A 3 -9.63 29.15 11.72
C ASP A 3 -9.98 27.71 11.29
N ALA A 4 -10.20 26.82 12.28
CA ALA A 4 -10.46 25.40 12.02
C ALA A 4 -11.75 25.14 11.21
N ALA A 5 -12.77 26.00 11.35
CA ALA A 5 -14.02 25.86 10.61
C ALA A 5 -13.83 26.30 9.15
N GLN A 6 -13.09 27.39 8.95
CA GLN A 6 -12.68 27.86 7.63
C GLN A 6 -11.79 26.84 6.92
N LEU A 7 -10.82 26.24 7.60
CA LEU A 7 -9.97 25.16 7.03
C LEU A 7 -10.80 23.93 6.63
N ALA A 8 -11.82 23.56 7.41
CA ALA A 8 -12.69 22.43 7.09
C ALA A 8 -13.59 22.73 5.88
N GLU A 9 -14.16 23.93 5.80
CA GLU A 9 -14.95 24.39 4.65
C GLU A 9 -14.09 24.44 3.38
N GLU A 10 -12.87 24.97 3.49
CA GLU A 10 -11.93 25.08 2.38
C GLU A 10 -11.41 23.72 1.92
N ALA A 11 -11.16 22.78 2.85
CA ALA A 11 -10.86 21.39 2.51
C ALA A 11 -12.06 20.66 1.87
N THR A 12 -13.28 21.12 2.10
CA THR A 12 -14.47 20.55 1.44
C THR A 12 -14.65 21.10 0.03
N LEU A 13 -14.41 22.40 -0.16
CA LEU A 13 -14.49 23.07 -1.46
C LEU A 13 -13.29 22.72 -2.37
N HIS A 14 -12.12 22.54 -1.75
CA HIS A 14 -10.85 22.23 -2.37
C HIS A 14 -10.21 21.03 -1.66
N PRO A 15 -10.70 19.81 -1.92
CA PRO A 15 -10.16 18.61 -1.29
C PRO A 15 -8.67 18.48 -1.58
N VAL A 16 -7.90 18.45 -0.50
CA VAL A 16 -6.47 18.14 -0.55
C VAL A 16 -6.34 16.63 -0.65
N TYR A 17 -5.89 16.16 -1.80
CA TYR A 17 -5.59 14.76 -2.02
C TYR A 17 -4.13 14.46 -1.66
N PHE A 18 -3.92 13.46 -0.81
CA PHE A 18 -2.59 12.93 -0.59
C PHE A 18 -2.21 12.02 -1.76
N SER A 19 -1.13 12.34 -2.46
CA SER A 19 -0.59 11.48 -3.52
C SER A 19 0.15 10.26 -2.97
N GLY A 20 0.51 10.25 -1.68
CA GLY A 20 1.45 9.28 -1.13
C GLY A 20 2.75 9.29 -1.94
N GLU A 21 3.20 8.10 -2.36
CA GLU A 21 4.38 7.87 -3.19
C GLU A 21 4.06 7.81 -4.70
N MET A 22 2.82 8.12 -5.09
CA MET A 22 2.42 8.08 -6.49
C MET A 22 3.11 9.20 -7.28
N VAL A 23 3.75 8.82 -8.38
CA VAL A 23 4.33 9.76 -9.35
C VAL A 23 3.36 9.93 -10.51
N PHE A 24 2.93 11.16 -10.73
CA PHE A 24 1.96 11.48 -11.77
C PHE A 24 2.59 12.20 -12.96
N SER A 25 2.00 12.05 -14.14
CA SER A 25 2.57 12.59 -15.39
C SER A 25 2.69 14.11 -15.40
N TRP A 26 1.81 14.82 -14.68
CA TRP A 26 1.84 16.28 -14.53
C TRP A 26 2.91 16.79 -13.56
N MET A 27 3.47 15.92 -12.70
CA MET A 27 4.53 16.36 -11.77
C MET A 27 5.78 16.85 -12.49
N ALA A 28 6.04 16.40 -13.72
CA ALA A 28 7.16 16.90 -14.52
C ALA A 28 6.98 18.36 -14.97
N ASP A 29 5.73 18.83 -15.03
CA ASP A 29 5.39 20.22 -15.33
C ASP A 29 5.47 21.10 -14.07
N ASP A 30 5.11 20.54 -12.90
CA ASP A 30 5.20 21.22 -11.60
C ASP A 30 6.65 21.34 -11.07
N PHE A 31 7.53 20.39 -11.41
CA PHE A 31 8.93 20.35 -11.00
C PHE A 31 9.92 20.39 -12.19
N PRO A 32 9.90 21.46 -13.01
CA PRO A 32 10.60 21.48 -14.29
C PRO A 32 12.13 21.46 -14.14
N GLU A 33 12.67 21.98 -13.03
CA GLU A 33 14.12 22.06 -12.79
C GLU A 33 14.79 20.68 -12.72
N SER A 34 14.07 19.67 -12.22
CA SER A 34 14.59 18.32 -12.00
C SER A 34 13.93 17.26 -12.88
N LEU A 35 12.65 17.46 -13.25
CA LEU A 35 11.85 16.43 -13.92
C LEU A 35 11.54 16.70 -15.39
N ALA A 36 11.76 17.92 -15.91
CA ALA A 36 11.45 18.24 -17.31
C ALA A 36 12.08 17.30 -18.34
N PRO A 37 13.34 16.82 -18.20
CA PRO A 37 13.93 15.87 -19.14
C PRO A 37 13.18 14.54 -19.25
N PHE A 38 12.39 14.18 -18.24
CA PHE A 38 11.66 12.91 -18.16
C PHE A 38 10.18 13.02 -18.54
N ARG A 39 9.66 14.23 -18.82
CA ARG A 39 8.24 14.48 -19.06
C ARG A 39 7.66 13.57 -20.15
N ASP A 40 8.34 13.43 -21.27
CA ASP A 40 7.83 12.63 -22.40
C ASP A 40 7.80 11.14 -22.03
N ALA A 41 8.81 10.65 -21.30
CA ALA A 41 8.84 9.27 -20.80
C ALA A 41 7.75 9.01 -19.74
N ALA A 42 7.54 9.94 -18.81
CA ALA A 42 6.47 9.87 -17.82
C ALA A 42 5.09 9.79 -18.49
N ASN A 43 4.86 10.58 -19.54
CA ASN A 43 3.63 10.54 -20.32
C ASN A 43 3.44 9.24 -21.11
N LEU A 44 4.51 8.66 -21.64
CA LEU A 44 4.44 7.35 -22.30
C LEU A 44 4.07 6.24 -21.30
N LEU A 45 4.66 6.26 -20.10
CA LEU A 45 4.33 5.30 -19.04
C LEU A 45 2.89 5.46 -18.55
N ALA A 46 2.44 6.69 -18.31
CA ALA A 46 1.08 6.98 -17.84
C ALA A 46 -0.01 6.56 -18.83
N LYS A 47 0.27 6.60 -20.15
CA LYS A 47 -0.67 6.18 -21.20
C LYS A 47 -0.61 4.69 -21.52
N LYS A 48 0.33 3.94 -20.93
CA LYS A 48 0.46 2.51 -21.20
C LYS A 48 -0.68 1.75 -20.52
N THR A 49 -1.50 1.06 -21.30
CA THR A 49 -2.66 0.28 -20.82
C THR A 49 -2.51 -1.22 -21.00
N ASP A 50 -1.55 -1.67 -21.82
CA ASP A 50 -1.28 -3.06 -22.19
C ASP A 50 -0.21 -3.68 -21.26
N TRP A 51 -0.33 -3.47 -19.96
CA TRP A 51 0.50 -4.17 -18.99
C TRP A 51 0.13 -5.65 -19.00
N ARG A 52 1.15 -6.52 -19.10
CA ARG A 52 0.93 -7.95 -18.85
C ARG A 52 0.53 -8.14 -17.38
N PRO A 53 -0.24 -9.18 -17.05
CA PRO A 53 -0.53 -9.51 -15.66
C PRO A 53 0.78 -9.56 -14.85
N LEU A 54 0.87 -8.73 -13.81
CA LEU A 54 2.06 -8.67 -12.95
C LEU A 54 2.18 -9.91 -12.07
N TYR A 55 1.04 -10.49 -11.69
CA TYR A 55 0.95 -11.65 -10.82
C TYR A 55 0.13 -12.75 -11.49
N ASN A 56 0.53 -14.00 -11.25
CA ASN A 56 -0.24 -15.17 -11.61
C ASN A 56 -1.04 -15.63 -10.40
N GLU A 57 -2.35 -15.38 -10.39
CA GLU A 57 -3.21 -15.76 -9.27
C GLU A 57 -3.28 -17.28 -9.05
N ALA A 58 -3.10 -18.12 -10.08
CA ALA A 58 -3.07 -19.57 -9.89
C ALA A 58 -1.88 -19.97 -9.01
N ASN A 59 -0.72 -19.36 -9.23
CA ASN A 59 0.46 -19.58 -8.39
C ASN A 59 0.25 -19.10 -6.94
N LEU A 60 -0.54 -18.03 -6.73
CA LEU A 60 -0.86 -17.57 -5.37
C LEU A 60 -1.77 -18.55 -4.63
N ARG A 61 -2.73 -19.18 -5.35
CA ARG A 61 -3.63 -20.19 -4.78
C ARG A 61 -2.92 -21.51 -4.46
N ASP A 62 -1.91 -21.86 -5.26
CA ASP A 62 -1.16 -23.12 -5.14
C ASP A 62 0.09 -22.99 -4.25
N ILE A 63 0.25 -21.89 -3.50
CA ILE A 63 1.38 -21.72 -2.59
C ILE A 63 1.31 -22.77 -1.47
N ALA A 64 2.40 -23.51 -1.25
CA ALA A 64 2.51 -24.51 -0.17
C ALA A 64 3.35 -24.03 1.03
N ILE A 65 3.92 -22.83 0.92
CA ILE A 65 4.76 -22.24 1.96
C ILE A 65 3.86 -21.40 2.88
N PRO A 66 3.83 -21.69 4.19
CA PRO A 66 3.12 -20.85 5.15
C PRO A 66 3.68 -19.43 5.18
N THR A 67 2.79 -18.44 5.22
CA THR A 67 3.11 -17.02 5.21
C THR A 67 2.33 -16.28 6.28
N ALA A 68 2.83 -15.10 6.66
CA ALA A 68 2.09 -14.17 7.50
C ALA A 68 2.23 -12.76 6.93
N ALA A 69 1.21 -11.93 7.14
CA ALA A 69 1.17 -10.55 6.65
C ALA A 69 0.65 -9.60 7.73
N LEU A 70 1.35 -8.48 7.92
CA LEU A 70 0.77 -7.30 8.53
C LEU A 70 -0.08 -6.59 7.47
N VAL A 71 -1.33 -6.28 7.82
CA VAL A 71 -2.18 -5.38 7.04
C VAL A 71 -2.49 -4.18 7.93
N SER A 72 -1.81 -3.08 7.67
CA SER A 72 -2.07 -1.81 8.34
C SER A 72 -3.48 -1.32 8.02
N PHE A 73 -4.24 -0.96 9.06
CA PHE A 73 -5.67 -0.69 8.91
C PHE A 73 -5.92 0.52 8.01
N ASP A 74 -5.18 1.62 8.22
CA ASP A 74 -5.28 2.87 7.44
C ASP A 74 -3.94 3.17 6.73
N ASP A 75 -3.37 2.18 6.03
CA ASP A 75 -2.15 2.37 5.24
C ASP A 75 -2.41 3.34 4.07
N LEU A 76 -1.60 4.39 3.97
CA LEU A 76 -1.69 5.41 2.91
C LEU A 76 -1.28 4.87 1.52
N TYR A 77 -0.47 3.82 1.47
CA TYR A 77 0.16 3.32 0.24
C TYR A 77 -0.49 2.03 -0.27
N VAL A 78 -0.84 1.12 0.65
CA VAL A 78 -1.38 -0.19 0.28
C VAL A 78 -2.78 -0.37 0.86
N ASP A 79 -3.78 -0.24 -0.01
CA ASP A 79 -5.17 -0.38 0.41
C ASP A 79 -5.46 -1.75 1.04
N ARG A 80 -6.15 -1.68 2.19
CA ARG A 80 -6.52 -2.85 3.00
C ARG A 80 -7.38 -3.85 2.24
N THR A 81 -8.33 -3.39 1.44
CA THR A 81 -9.26 -4.25 0.69
C THR A 81 -8.50 -5.11 -0.32
N TRP A 82 -7.57 -4.51 -1.05
CA TRP A 82 -6.72 -5.22 -2.00
C TRP A 82 -5.75 -6.19 -1.31
N SER A 83 -5.21 -5.80 -0.15
CA SER A 83 -4.36 -6.67 0.67
C SER A 83 -5.12 -7.92 1.14
N LEU A 84 -6.31 -7.73 1.71
CA LEU A 84 -7.15 -8.84 2.18
C LEU A 84 -7.66 -9.72 1.02
N ARG A 85 -7.98 -9.12 -0.13
CA ARG A 85 -8.32 -9.89 -1.34
C ARG A 85 -7.17 -10.78 -1.78
N THR A 86 -5.93 -10.28 -1.71
CA THR A 86 -4.75 -11.07 -2.04
C THR A 86 -4.54 -12.18 -1.02
N ALA A 87 -4.61 -11.88 0.28
CA ALA A 87 -4.49 -12.90 1.33
C ALA A 87 -5.54 -14.02 1.20
N ALA A 88 -6.78 -13.68 0.82
CA ALA A 88 -7.83 -14.66 0.55
C ALA A 88 -7.50 -15.61 -0.62
N LEU A 89 -6.66 -15.21 -1.58
CA LEU A 89 -6.17 -16.12 -2.62
C LEU A 89 -5.22 -17.18 -2.07
N LEU A 90 -4.42 -16.83 -1.04
CA LEU A 90 -3.48 -17.75 -0.41
C LEU A 90 -4.16 -18.73 0.57
N GLY A 91 -5.40 -18.42 0.99
CA GLY A 91 -6.20 -19.26 1.87
C GLY A 91 -5.53 -19.50 3.22
N ASP A 92 -5.60 -20.75 3.71
CA ASP A 92 -5.07 -21.14 5.02
C ASP A 92 -3.53 -20.99 5.13
N ASN A 93 -2.83 -20.80 4.00
CA ASN A 93 -1.39 -20.59 3.99
C ASN A 93 -0.98 -19.14 4.28
N CYS A 94 -1.93 -18.23 4.54
CA CYS A 94 -1.63 -16.84 4.91
C CYS A 94 -2.30 -16.43 6.21
N HIS A 95 -1.49 -16.22 7.25
CA HIS A 95 -1.94 -15.69 8.54
C HIS A 95 -1.91 -14.16 8.52
N VAL A 96 -3.07 -13.53 8.54
CA VAL A 96 -3.19 -12.07 8.48
C VAL A 96 -3.30 -11.47 9.87
N PHE A 97 -2.50 -10.44 10.15
CA PHE A 97 -2.64 -9.56 11.31
C PHE A 97 -3.06 -8.18 10.82
N VAL A 98 -4.33 -7.83 10.98
CA VAL A 98 -4.83 -6.49 10.71
C VAL A 98 -4.62 -5.62 11.95
N SER A 99 -3.99 -4.45 11.81
CA SER A 99 -3.70 -3.59 12.95
C SER A 99 -3.69 -2.11 12.61
N ASN A 100 -4.19 -1.27 13.52
CA ASN A 100 -4.04 0.18 13.49
C ASN A 100 -2.83 0.67 14.32
N GLU A 101 -2.09 -0.24 14.96
CA GLU A 101 -0.87 0.09 15.73
C GLU A 101 0.31 0.43 14.82
N TYR A 102 0.26 -0.02 13.56
CA TYR A 102 1.34 0.12 12.60
C TYR A 102 0.84 0.79 11.32
N GLN A 103 1.68 1.66 10.77
CA GLN A 103 1.55 2.22 9.43
C GLN A 103 2.42 1.44 8.44
N HIS A 104 2.53 1.92 7.20
CA HIS A 104 3.30 1.28 6.12
C HIS A 104 4.71 0.85 6.53
N ALA A 105 5.37 1.63 7.39
CA ALA A 105 6.72 1.37 7.86
C ALA A 105 6.80 0.48 9.12
N GLY A 106 5.74 -0.25 9.49
CA GLY A 106 5.67 -0.99 10.76
C GLY A 106 6.86 -1.90 11.04
N ILE A 107 7.42 -2.57 10.02
CA ILE A 107 8.61 -3.43 10.17
C ILE A 107 9.86 -2.63 10.55
N ARG A 108 9.99 -1.41 10.01
CA ARG A 108 11.12 -0.51 10.30
C ARG A 108 10.96 0.11 11.68
N ASP A 109 9.73 0.43 12.06
CA ASP A 109 9.42 1.14 13.31
C ASP A 109 9.45 0.22 14.53
N ASP A 110 9.13 -1.08 14.38
CA ASP A 110 9.19 -2.08 15.43
C ASP A 110 9.88 -3.38 14.95
N PRO A 111 11.14 -3.64 15.37
CA PRO A 111 11.85 -4.86 14.97
C PRO A 111 11.20 -6.14 15.50
N ASN A 112 10.40 -6.08 16.58
CA ASN A 112 9.71 -7.26 17.13
C ASN A 112 8.56 -7.71 16.23
N LEU A 113 8.04 -6.83 15.36
CA LEU A 113 6.99 -7.17 14.41
C LEU A 113 7.45 -8.29 13.47
N VAL A 114 8.71 -8.31 13.05
CA VAL A 114 9.26 -9.37 12.20
C VAL A 114 9.22 -10.71 12.93
N GLU A 115 9.62 -10.74 14.21
CA GLU A 115 9.56 -11.95 15.02
C GLU A 115 8.12 -12.43 15.19
N LYS A 116 7.17 -11.51 15.42
CA LYS A 116 5.73 -11.81 15.49
C LYS A 116 5.23 -12.47 14.20
N LEU A 117 5.54 -11.89 13.05
CA LEU A 117 5.14 -12.42 11.73
C LEU A 117 5.78 -13.80 11.46
N LEU A 118 7.03 -14.02 11.87
CA LEU A 118 7.69 -15.32 11.73
C LEU A 118 7.08 -16.40 12.63
N LYS A 119 6.66 -16.04 13.85
CA LYS A 119 5.92 -16.96 14.73
C LYS A 119 4.55 -17.28 14.16
N MET A 120 3.87 -16.28 13.59
CA MET A 120 2.58 -16.48 12.93
C MET A 120 2.71 -17.40 11.72
N SER A 121 3.71 -17.22 10.85
CA SER A 121 3.87 -18.08 9.66
C SER A 121 4.13 -19.54 10.02
N LYS A 122 4.68 -19.82 11.20
CA LYS A 122 4.89 -21.18 11.72
C LYS A 122 3.72 -21.71 12.55
N SER A 123 2.63 -20.95 12.65
CA SER A 123 1.50 -21.22 13.54
C SER A 123 1.88 -21.37 15.03
N GLU A 124 3.02 -20.79 15.45
CA GLU A 124 3.47 -20.71 16.85
C GLU A 124 2.75 -19.58 17.60
N LEU A 125 2.18 -18.62 16.86
CA LEU A 125 1.39 -17.52 17.37
C LEU A 125 0.13 -17.35 16.52
N ILE A 126 -1.04 -17.49 17.13
CA ILE A 126 -2.32 -17.21 16.49
C ILE A 126 -2.79 -15.83 16.94
N VAL A 127 -2.94 -14.92 15.98
CA VAL A 127 -3.52 -13.60 16.22
C VAL A 127 -4.97 -13.63 15.75
N PRO A 128 -5.94 -13.19 16.57
CA PRO A 128 -7.33 -13.06 16.13
C PRO A 128 -7.42 -12.15 14.90
N THR A 129 -8.25 -12.56 13.94
CA THR A 129 -8.60 -11.76 12.76
C THR A 129 -9.87 -10.98 12.98
#